data_AF-A0A7Y4UCG0-F1
#
_entry.id   AF-A0A7Y4UCG0-F1
#
_cell.length_a   1.000
_cell.length_b   1.000
_cell.length_c   1.000
_cell.angle_alpha   90.00
_cell.angle_beta   90.00
_cell.angle_gamma   90.00
#
_symmetry.space_group_name_H-M   'P 1'
#
loop_
_entity.id
_entity.type
_entity.pdbx_description
1 polymer ?
#
loop_
_entity_poly.entity_id
_entity_poly.type
_entity_poly.pdbx_seq_one_letter_code
_entity_poly.pdbx_strand_id
1 'polypeptide(L)' 'PYVPVGWGLGCNCAIMSYDQHLFFGLTADTQAMPDVEKLRECLYESFYELRAAAGVEPIQPQVMKAKAAAAGKGKKKA' A
#
# COMPACT_ATOMS: atom_id res chain seq x y z
N PRO A 1 6.40 -2.21 -0.96
CA PRO A 1 7.01 -3.05 -2.03
C PRO A 1 8.39 -2.49 -2.36
N TYR A 2 9.39 -3.34 -2.62
CA TYR A 2 10.73 -2.87 -2.97
C TYR A 2 11.02 -3.13 -4.44
N VAL A 3 11.43 -2.08 -5.15
CA VAL A 3 11.87 -2.15 -6.54
C VAL A 3 13.08 -1.24 -6.70
N PRO A 4 14.22 -1.75 -7.19
CA PRO A 4 15.45 -0.96 -7.33
C PRO A 4 15.28 0.15 -8.37
N VAL A 5 16.14 1.16 -8.28
CA VAL A 5 16.19 2.25 -9.26
C VAL A 5 16.89 1.76 -10.52
N GLY A 6 16.24 1.96 -11.67
CA GLY A 6 16.83 1.64 -12.98
C GLY A 6 17.92 2.63 -13.37
N TRP A 7 18.83 2.20 -14.24
CA TRP A 7 19.92 3.06 -14.73
C TRP A 7 19.38 4.37 -15.35
N GLY A 8 19.94 5.50 -14.94
CA GLY A 8 19.55 6.82 -15.45
C GLY A 8 18.22 7.37 -14.92
N LEU A 9 17.59 6.69 -13.96
CA LEU A 9 16.39 7.18 -13.27
C LEU A 9 16.79 7.76 -11.91
N GLY A 10 16.23 8.94 -11.56
CA GLY A 10 16.48 9.56 -10.25
C GLY A 10 15.62 8.96 -9.13
N CYS A 11 14.41 8.48 -9.46
CA CYS A 11 13.48 7.89 -8.51
C CYS A 11 12.61 6.83 -9.20
N ASN A 12 12.23 5.82 -8.44
CA ASN A 12 11.28 4.79 -8.81
C ASN A 12 10.17 4.71 -7.76
N CYS A 13 8.93 4.48 -8.20
CA CYS A 13 7.76 4.39 -7.34
C CYS A 13 6.99 3.10 -7.62
N ALA A 14 6.96 2.20 -6.64
CA ALA A 14 6.20 0.97 -6.68
C ALA A 14 4.92 1.11 -5.84
N ILE A 15 3.76 0.89 -6.46
CA ILE A 15 2.46 0.94 -5.80
C ILE A 15 1.91 -0.47 -5.66
N MET A 16 1.47 -0.84 -4.45
CA MET A 16 0.86 -2.13 -4.19
C MET A 16 -0.35 -1.95 -3.27
N SER A 17 -1.49 -2.48 -3.68
CA SER A 17 -2.66 -2.59 -2.81
C SER A 17 -2.68 -3.96 -2.15
N TYR A 18 -2.86 -3.99 -0.83
CA TYR A 18 -3.02 -5.23 -0.07
C TYR A 18 -3.83 -4.97 1.19
N ASP A 19 -4.77 -5.86 1.50
CA ASP A 19 -5.61 -5.79 2.71
C ASP A 19 -6.23 -4.40 2.98
N GLN A 20 -6.83 -3.82 1.93
CA GLN A 20 -7.45 -2.47 1.97
C GLN A 20 -6.47 -1.32 2.29
N HIS A 21 -5.17 -1.59 2.26
CA HIS A 21 -4.12 -0.58 2.37
C HIS A 21 -3.44 -0.40 1.02
N LEU A 22 -3.07 0.86 0.72
CA LEU A 22 -2.26 1.21 -0.44
C LEU A 22 -0.85 1.54 0.04
N PHE A 23 0.12 0.78 -0.45
CA PHE A 23 1.52 0.91 -0.09
C PHE A 23 2.30 1.55 -1.23
N PHE A 24 3.07 2.59 -0.91
CA PHE A 24 4.00 3.26 -1.81
C PHE A 24 5.42 2.92 -1.38
N GLY A 25 6.20 2.31 -2.29
CA GLY A 25 7.63 2.12 -2.14
C GLY A 25 8.37 3.10 -3.03
N LEU A 26 9.08 4.05 -2.42
CA LEU A 26 9.93 4.99 -3.13
C LEU A 26 11.39 4.53 -2.98
N THR A 27 12.08 4.40 -4.10
CA THR A 27 13.53 4.18 -4.13
C THR A 27 14.12 5.27 -4.99
N ALA A 28 15.15 5.97 -4.51
CA ALA A 28 15.77 7.07 -5.22
C ALA A 28 17.30 6.95 -5.23
N ASP A 29 17.91 7.51 -6.26
CA ASP A 29 19.36 7.73 -6.30
C ASP A 29 19.68 8.98 -5.48
N THR A 30 20.49 8.81 -4.42
CA THR A 30 20.85 9.90 -3.51
C THR A 30 21.58 11.08 -4.17
N GLN A 31 22.25 10.88 -5.32
CA GLN A 31 22.91 11.95 -6.06
C GLN A 31 21.91 12.74 -6.91
N ALA A 32 20.96 12.05 -7.53
CA ALA A 32 19.96 12.68 -8.40
C ALA A 32 18.79 13.29 -7.62
N MET A 33 18.39 12.66 -6.51
CA MET A 33 17.25 13.04 -5.69
C MET A 33 17.54 12.76 -4.21
N PRO A 34 18.25 13.67 -3.52
CA PRO A 34 18.67 13.50 -2.13
C PRO A 34 17.53 13.64 -1.11
N ASP A 35 16.39 14.22 -1.49
CA ASP A 35 15.27 14.55 -0.61
C ASP A 35 13.99 13.78 -0.95
N VAL A 36 14.12 12.47 -1.17
CA VAL A 36 13.00 11.56 -1.45
C VAL A 36 11.94 11.55 -0.33
N GLU A 37 12.33 11.88 0.90
CA GLU A 37 11.42 12.00 2.05
C GLU A 37 10.40 13.14 1.87
N LYS A 38 10.78 14.23 1.18
CA LYS A 38 9.83 15.30 0.85
C LYS A 38 8.78 14.83 -0.16
N LEU A 39 9.17 14.00 -1.12
CA LEU A 39 8.19 13.43 -2.05
C LEU A 39 7.15 12.59 -1.30
N ARG A 40 7.55 11.84 -0.28
CA ARG A 40 6.61 11.12 0.60
C ARG A 40 5.64 12.08 1.28
N GLU A 41 6.11 13.21 1.79
CA GLU A 41 5.26 14.22 2.45
C GLU A 41 4.26 14.82 1.46
N CYS A 42 4.72 15.23 0.28
CA CYS A 42 3.86 15.73 -0.80
C CYS A 42 2.80 14.71 -1.21
N LEU A 43 3.13 13.40 -1.22
CA LEU A 43 2.17 12.34 -1.53
C LEU A 43 1.05 12.25 -0.49
N TYR A 44 1.38 12.38 0.80
CA TYR A 44 0.37 12.41 1.85
C TYR A 44 -0.52 13.65 1.75
N GLU A 45 0.08 14.83 1.57
CA GLU A 45 -0.65 16.10 1.42
C GLU A 45 -1.59 16.05 0.22
N SER A 46 -1.07 15.67 -0.95
CA SER A 46 -1.86 15.53 -2.18
C SER A 46 -3.01 14.54 -2.01
N PHE A 47 -2.79 13.42 -1.31
CA PHE A 47 -3.84 12.45 -1.06
C PHE A 47 -4.95 13.02 -0.17
N TYR A 48 -4.60 13.76 0.88
CA TYR A 48 -5.59 14.39 1.76
C TYR A 48 -6.37 15.49 1.05
N GLU A 49 -5.70 16.32 0.26
CA GLU A 49 -6.33 17.35 -0.55
C GLU A 49 -7.31 16.74 -1.57
N LEU A 50 -6.88 15.71 -2.31
CA LEU A 50 -7.71 15.01 -3.27
C LEU A 50 -8.91 14.35 -2.60
N ARG A 51 -8.73 13.70 -1.44
CA ARG A 51 -9.82 13.09 -0.69
C ARG A 51 -10.84 14.13 -0.23
N ALA A 52 -10.38 15.26 0.28
CA ALA A 52 -11.24 16.35 0.73
C ALA A 52 -12.03 16.96 -0.46
N ALA A 53 -11.36 17.21 -1.58
CA ALA A 53 -11.99 17.74 -2.79
C ALA A 53 -13.02 16.76 -3.40
N ALA A 54 -12.75 15.46 -3.32
CA ALA A 54 -13.65 14.41 -3.80
C ALA A 54 -14.82 14.11 -2.84
N GLY A 55 -14.82 14.65 -1.61
CA GLY A 55 -15.85 14.37 -0.61
C GLY A 55 -15.89 12.91 -0.14
N VAL A 56 -14.75 12.20 -0.20
CA VAL A 56 -14.68 10.78 0.18
C VAL A 56 -14.37 10.66 1.67
N GLU A 57 -15.25 10.00 2.40
CA GLU A 57 -15.03 9.72 3.82
C GLU A 57 -13.85 8.76 4.04
N PRO A 58 -13.09 8.89 5.16
CA PRO A 58 -12.00 7.97 5.47
C PRO A 58 -12.49 6.52 5.54
N ILE A 59 -11.90 5.66 4.72
CA ILE A 59 -12.18 4.22 4.73
C ILE A 59 -11.57 3.61 6.00
N GLN A 60 -12.40 2.93 6.80
CA GLN A 60 -11.92 2.08 7.89
C GLN A 60 -11.61 0.70 7.29
N PRO A 61 -10.36 0.20 7.38
CA PRO A 61 -10.01 -1.10 6.84
C PRO A 61 -10.87 -2.18 7.48
N GLN A 62 -11.65 -2.91 6.67
CA GLN A 62 -12.41 -4.04 7.19
C GLN A 62 -11.48 -5.23 7.37
N VAL A 63 -11.28 -5.64 8.62
CA VAL A 63 -10.56 -6.88 8.92
C VAL A 63 -11.37 -8.06 8.38
N MET A 64 -10.93 -8.63 7.25
CA MET A 64 -11.50 -9.88 6.75
C MET A 64 -11.10 -11.01 7.70
N LYS A 65 -11.95 -11.32 8.68
CA LYS A 65 -11.77 -12.52 9.50
C LYS A 65 -11.84 -13.74 8.58
N ALA A 66 -10.76 -14.50 8.51
CA ALA A 66 -10.78 -15.80 7.86
C ALA A 66 -11.92 -16.63 8.49
N LYS A 67 -12.87 -17.07 7.65
CA LYS A 67 -13.93 -17.97 8.10
C LYS A 67 -13.22 -19.26 8.54
N ALA A 68 -13.24 -19.55 9.84
CA ALA A 68 -12.69 -20.80 10.37
C ALA A 68 -13.25 -21.95 9.53
N ALA A 69 -12.36 -22.74 8.92
CA ALA A 69 -12.76 -23.91 8.16
C ALA A 69 -13.62 -24.77 9.09
N ALA A 70 -14.89 -24.96 8.75
CA ALA A 70 -15.77 -25.83 9.50
C ALA A 70 -15.13 -27.22 9.48
N ALA A 71 -14.54 -27.61 10.62
CA ALA A 71 -13.94 -28.91 10.80
C ALA A 71 -15.03 -29.96 10.54
N GLY A 72 -15.00 -30.56 9.36
CA GLY A 72 -15.91 -31.63 8.98
C GLY A 72 -15.73 -32.79 9.93
N LYS A 73 -16.64 -32.93 10.90
CA LYS A 73 -16.79 -34.16 11.68
C LYS A 73 -17.30 -35.27 10.76
N GLY A 74 -16.38 -35.94 10.06
CA GLY A 74 -16.65 -37.21 9.42
C GLY A 74 -16.94 -38.27 10.48
N LYS A 75 -18.23 -38.58 10.70
CA LYS A 75 -18.68 -39.77 11.43
C LYS A 75 -18.11 -41.02 10.76
N LYS A 76 -17.26 -41.78 11.46
CA LYS A 76 -16.98 -43.19 11.13
C LYS A 76 -18.27 -44.00 11.39
N LYS A 77 -18.85 -44.62 10.35
CA LYS A 77 -19.73 -45.80 10.44
C LYS A 77 -18.83 -47.02 10.17
N ALA A 78 -18.61 -47.90 11.14
CA ALA A 78 -19.48 -49.02 11.53
C ALA A 78 -19.53 -50.07 10.41
#